data_AF-A0A6N6T0T1-F1
#
_entry.id   AF-A0A6N6T0T1-F1
#
_cell.length_a   1.000
_cell.length_b   1.000
_cell.length_c   1.000
_cell.angle_alpha   90.00
_cell.angle_beta   90.00
_cell.angle_gamma   90.00
#
_symmetry.space_group_name_H-M   'P 1'
#
loop_
_entity.id
_entity.type
_entity.pdbx_description
1 polymer ?
#
loop_
_entity_poly.entity_id
_entity_poly.type
_entity_poly.pdbx_seq_one_letter_code
_entity_poly.pdbx_strand_id
1 'polypeptide(L)'
;MQGWAQHDGRESPFHLDNERAYQSWRRAKLESYPRSPGDLRVVVRDLARPLAAELDGILGRCRRANMAIYASGGAQPRNREEEAGTRRGLAGLIAALGLGEVEQHRSAEADGLVAIEVSQEPAKRGFIPYTARALSWHTDGYYNAPEQAIRSMVLHCVRTARSGGENTLVDPEIAYIRLRDANPRWVAALMHPEAMTIPECVEEDGRLRPASAGPVFAVDEASGSLLTRYTARGRNIVWRNDESTAAGVAFLDYLLGKGHEPLILNYRLAPGEGIVCNNVLHARTAFEDGPAPGRLMYRARFSRRIAGTGFNEVRIA
;
A
#
# COMPACT_ATOMS: atom_id res chain seq x y z
N MET A 1 16.96 14.92 -14.39
CA MET A 1 15.70 14.16 -14.48
C MET A 1 16.05 12.71 -14.76
N GLN A 2 16.19 11.90 -13.72
CA GLN A 2 16.23 10.45 -13.88
C GLN A 2 14.77 10.01 -13.89
N GLY A 3 14.26 9.62 -15.05
CA GLY A 3 12.87 9.20 -15.20
C GLY A 3 12.65 7.82 -14.58
N TRP A 4 11.38 7.38 -14.54
CA TRP A 4 11.04 5.98 -14.33
C TRP A 4 11.67 5.15 -15.45
N ALA A 5 12.84 4.58 -15.19
CA ALA A 5 13.56 3.81 -16.18
C ALA A 5 12.79 2.51 -16.48
N GLN A 6 12.69 2.20 -17.77
CA GLN A 6 12.09 0.96 -18.25
C GLN A 6 13.16 -0.13 -18.20
N HIS A 7 12.97 -1.13 -17.35
CA HIS A 7 13.90 -2.24 -17.18
C HIS A 7 14.02 -3.11 -18.45
N ASP A 8 15.23 -3.33 -18.99
CA ASP A 8 15.51 -4.10 -20.23
C ASP A 8 15.46 -5.64 -20.07
N GLY A 9 15.01 -6.15 -18.92
CA GLY A 9 14.96 -7.59 -18.68
C GLY A 9 13.85 -8.27 -19.47
N ARG A 10 14.11 -8.66 -20.71
CA ARG A 10 13.19 -9.36 -21.64
C ARG A 10 12.49 -10.60 -21.05
N GLU A 11 12.93 -11.11 -19.90
CA GLU A 11 12.30 -12.23 -19.17
C GLU A 11 11.16 -11.83 -18.23
N SER A 12 10.94 -10.53 -17.95
CA SER A 12 9.90 -10.09 -17.00
C SER A 12 8.47 -10.29 -17.53
N PRO A 13 7.51 -10.77 -16.70
CA PRO A 13 6.11 -10.88 -17.09
C PRO A 13 5.43 -9.52 -17.27
N PHE A 14 6.08 -8.43 -16.82
CA PHE A 14 5.56 -7.07 -16.97
C PHE A 14 5.92 -6.43 -18.32
N HIS A 15 6.74 -7.10 -19.13
CA HIS A 15 6.95 -6.73 -20.53
C HIS A 15 5.76 -7.15 -21.39
N LEU A 16 5.21 -6.20 -22.14
CA LEU A 16 4.02 -6.44 -22.95
C LEU A 16 4.28 -7.41 -24.11
N ASP A 17 5.51 -7.43 -24.64
CA ASP A 17 5.89 -8.36 -25.71
C ASP A 17 6.22 -9.77 -25.21
N ASN A 18 6.42 -9.96 -23.90
CA ASN A 18 6.68 -11.28 -23.31
C ASN A 18 5.40 -11.95 -22.81
N GLU A 19 4.56 -12.34 -23.77
CA GLU A 19 3.28 -12.95 -23.46
C GLU A 19 3.42 -14.31 -22.75
N ARG A 20 4.45 -15.08 -23.07
CA ARG A 20 4.71 -16.39 -22.44
C ARG A 20 5.00 -16.24 -20.95
N ALA A 21 5.88 -15.31 -20.56
CA ALA A 21 6.18 -15.07 -19.16
C ALA A 21 4.95 -14.53 -18.43
N TYR A 22 4.20 -13.61 -19.05
CA TYR A 22 2.96 -13.09 -18.48
C TYR A 22 1.95 -14.20 -18.18
N GLN A 23 1.66 -15.08 -19.14
CA GLN A 23 0.66 -16.14 -18.95
C GLN A 23 1.07 -17.13 -17.85
N SER A 24 2.35 -17.49 -17.77
CA SER A 24 2.86 -18.39 -16.72
C SER A 24 2.75 -17.75 -15.33
N TRP A 25 3.25 -16.52 -15.20
CA TRP A 25 3.19 -15.76 -13.95
C TRP A 25 1.75 -15.48 -13.52
N ARG A 26 0.89 -15.04 -14.44
CA ARG A 26 -0.54 -14.78 -14.21
C ARG A 26 -1.24 -16.01 -13.65
N ARG A 27 -1.03 -17.18 -14.26
CA ARG A 27 -1.64 -18.44 -13.79
C ARG A 27 -1.21 -18.75 -12.35
N ALA A 28 0.10 -18.78 -12.09
CA ALA A 28 0.64 -19.06 -10.76
C ALA A 28 0.17 -18.04 -9.70
N LYS A 29 0.10 -16.76 -10.07
CA LYS A 29 -0.39 -15.69 -9.20
C LYS A 29 -1.85 -15.90 -8.83
N LEU A 30 -2.74 -16.14 -9.80
CA LEU A 30 -4.17 -16.30 -9.57
C LEU A 30 -4.53 -17.61 -8.84
N GLU A 31 -3.79 -18.70 -9.10
CA GLU A 31 -3.97 -19.99 -8.42
C GLU A 31 -3.58 -19.90 -6.94
N SER A 32 -2.48 -19.20 -6.63
CA SER A 32 -1.96 -19.08 -5.26
C SER A 32 -2.53 -17.89 -4.46
N TYR A 33 -3.33 -17.01 -5.08
CA TYR A 33 -3.81 -15.80 -4.42
C TYR A 33 -4.82 -16.11 -3.29
N PRO A 34 -4.70 -15.45 -2.12
CA PRO A 34 -5.66 -15.52 -1.01
C PRO A 34 -7.11 -15.28 -1.44
N ARG A 35 -8.05 -16.01 -0.84
CA ARG A 35 -9.50 -15.87 -1.12
C ARG A 35 -10.26 -15.23 0.03
N SER A 36 -9.62 -15.11 1.18
CA SER A 36 -10.16 -14.43 2.35
C SER A 36 -9.06 -13.69 3.12
N PRO A 37 -9.41 -12.70 3.95
CA PRO A 37 -8.45 -12.11 4.90
C PRO A 37 -7.83 -13.14 5.85
N GLY A 38 -8.52 -14.24 6.14
CA GLY A 38 -8.00 -15.32 6.98
C GLY A 38 -6.76 -16.00 6.41
N ASP A 39 -6.69 -16.13 5.09
CA ASP A 39 -5.53 -16.72 4.39
C ASP A 39 -4.26 -15.86 4.50
N LEU A 40 -4.44 -14.56 4.78
CA LEU A 40 -3.37 -13.60 5.01
C LEU A 40 -2.91 -13.54 6.46
N ARG A 41 -3.64 -14.17 7.39
CA ARG A 41 -3.44 -13.99 8.82
C ARG A 41 -2.23 -14.78 9.33
N VAL A 42 -1.42 -14.12 10.15
CA VAL A 42 -0.25 -14.69 10.83
C VAL A 42 -0.30 -14.26 12.29
N VAL A 43 -0.12 -15.19 13.22
CA VAL A 43 0.00 -14.85 14.65
C VAL A 43 1.43 -14.40 14.92
N VAL A 44 1.60 -13.25 15.57
CA VAL A 44 2.88 -12.73 16.05
C VAL A 44 2.75 -12.48 17.53
N ARG A 45 3.28 -13.38 18.36
CA ARG A 45 3.02 -13.37 19.81
C ARG A 45 3.62 -12.16 20.50
N ASP A 46 4.83 -11.77 20.10
CA ASP A 46 5.55 -10.62 20.64
C ASP A 46 6.08 -9.77 19.48
N LEU A 47 5.49 -8.58 19.29
CA LEU A 47 5.93 -7.66 18.24
C LEU A 47 7.36 -7.18 18.46
N ALA A 48 7.82 -7.07 19.72
CA ALA A 48 9.17 -6.60 20.00
C ALA A 48 10.23 -7.63 19.63
N ARG A 49 9.88 -8.93 19.64
CA ARG A 49 10.78 -10.06 19.41
C ARG A 49 10.06 -11.19 18.65
N PRO A 50 9.66 -10.95 17.39
CA PRO A 50 8.98 -11.96 16.60
C PRO A 50 9.90 -13.16 16.36
N LEU A 51 9.32 -14.36 16.37
CA LEU A 51 10.04 -15.59 16.05
C LEU A 51 10.32 -15.67 14.55
N ALA A 52 11.39 -16.37 14.17
CA ALA A 52 11.73 -16.59 12.76
C ALA A 52 10.56 -17.20 11.96
N ALA A 53 9.86 -18.18 12.53
CA ALA A 53 8.68 -18.80 11.90
C ALA A 53 7.50 -17.82 11.71
N GLU A 54 7.34 -16.83 12.59
CA GLU A 54 6.31 -15.80 12.47
C GLU A 54 6.68 -14.82 11.34
N LEU A 55 7.95 -14.44 11.24
CA LEU A 55 8.48 -13.62 10.14
C LEU A 55 8.36 -14.36 8.80
N ASP A 56 8.75 -15.62 8.72
CA ASP A 56 8.60 -16.46 7.52
C ASP A 56 7.13 -16.58 7.10
N GLY A 57 6.23 -16.67 8.09
CA GLY A 57 4.79 -16.59 7.88
C GLY A 57 4.39 -15.31 7.14
N ILE A 58 4.80 -14.15 7.66
CA ILE A 58 4.53 -12.84 7.04
C ILE A 58 5.11 -12.79 5.62
N LEU A 59 6.40 -13.13 5.46
CA LEU A 59 7.08 -13.10 4.16
C LEU A 59 6.40 -14.02 3.13
N GLY A 60 5.99 -15.22 3.53
CA GLY A 60 5.27 -16.15 2.65
C GLY A 60 3.95 -15.59 2.12
N ARG A 61 3.22 -14.81 2.93
CA ARG A 61 1.98 -14.14 2.48
C ARG A 61 2.31 -12.94 1.58
N CYS A 62 3.30 -12.15 1.93
CA CYS A 62 3.77 -11.04 1.10
C CYS A 62 4.27 -11.50 -0.29
N ARG A 63 4.93 -12.67 -0.40
CA ARG A 63 5.31 -13.26 -1.70
C ARG A 63 4.11 -13.59 -2.58
N ARG A 64 3.04 -14.11 -1.98
CA ARG A 64 1.82 -14.52 -2.70
C ARG A 64 0.93 -13.35 -3.09
N ALA A 65 0.79 -12.36 -2.21
CA ALA A 65 -0.25 -11.34 -2.32
C ALA A 65 0.22 -9.90 -2.07
N ASN A 66 1.53 -9.66 -1.99
CA ASN A 66 2.13 -8.37 -1.62
C ASN A 66 1.71 -7.85 -0.23
N MET A 67 1.02 -8.64 0.59
CA MET A 67 0.55 -8.24 1.93
C MET A 67 0.41 -9.43 2.87
N ALA A 68 0.41 -9.15 4.17
CA ALA A 68 0.07 -10.05 5.26
C ALA A 68 -0.71 -9.29 6.34
N ILE A 69 -1.58 -9.99 7.06
CA ILE A 69 -2.26 -9.47 8.25
C ILE A 69 -1.63 -10.17 9.45
N TYR A 70 -0.98 -9.44 10.34
CA TYR A 70 -0.51 -10.03 11.59
C TYR A 70 -1.51 -9.76 12.73
N ALA A 71 -1.58 -10.69 13.68
CA ALA A 71 -2.33 -10.52 14.91
C ALA A 71 -1.40 -10.75 16.09
N SER A 72 -1.20 -9.70 16.89
CA SER A 72 -0.59 -9.81 18.21
C SER A 72 -1.69 -9.99 19.24
N GLY A 73 -1.51 -10.93 20.17
CA GLY A 73 -2.53 -11.31 21.17
C GLY A 73 -2.79 -10.24 22.24
N GLY A 74 -2.44 -8.98 21.98
CA GLY A 74 -2.59 -7.86 22.90
C GLY A 74 -4.03 -7.37 22.96
N ALA A 75 -4.52 -7.13 24.18
CA ALA A 75 -5.74 -6.37 24.38
C ALA A 75 -5.55 -4.91 23.94
N GLN A 76 -6.66 -4.21 23.69
CA GLN A 76 -6.63 -2.76 23.46
C GLN A 76 -5.93 -2.05 24.63
N PRO A 77 -4.91 -1.20 24.37
CA PRO A 77 -4.27 -0.42 25.41
C PRO A 77 -5.25 0.42 26.22
N ARG A 78 -5.06 0.46 27.54
CA ARG A 78 -5.93 1.15 28.51
C ARG A 78 -5.43 2.54 28.88
N ASN A 79 -4.15 2.81 28.62
CA ASN A 79 -3.49 4.06 28.96
C ASN A 79 -2.35 4.36 27.99
N ARG A 80 -1.78 5.57 28.09
CA ARG A 80 -0.68 6.03 27.22
C ARG A 80 0.59 5.20 27.36
N GLU A 81 0.84 4.58 28.50
CA GLU A 81 2.02 3.73 28.71
C GLU A 81 1.92 2.43 27.92
N GLU A 82 0.75 1.79 27.93
CA GLU A 82 0.46 0.59 27.12
C GLU A 82 0.47 0.92 25.61
N GLU A 83 0.01 2.11 25.21
CA GLU A 83 0.13 2.61 23.83
C GLU A 83 1.60 2.79 23.41
N ALA A 84 2.41 3.40 24.28
CA ALA A 84 3.85 3.53 24.05
C ALA A 84 4.55 2.16 24.00
N GLY A 85 4.10 1.18 24.81
CA GLY A 85 4.55 -0.21 24.74
C GLY A 85 4.23 -0.86 23.40
N THR A 86 3.00 -0.68 22.90
CA THR A 86 2.56 -1.13 21.57
C THR A 86 3.43 -0.53 20.47
N ARG A 87 3.71 0.78 20.56
CA ARG A 87 4.56 1.50 19.63
C ARG A 87 6.00 0.96 19.59
N ARG A 88 6.60 0.71 20.76
CA ARG A 88 7.93 0.06 20.87
C ARG A 88 7.92 -1.36 20.29
N GLY A 89 6.88 -2.14 20.57
CA GLY A 89 6.72 -3.47 20.00
C GLY A 89 6.66 -3.42 18.47
N LEU A 90 5.87 -2.51 17.91
CA LEU A 90 5.78 -2.32 16.46
C LEU A 90 7.12 -1.93 15.83
N ALA A 91 7.91 -1.07 16.48
CA ALA A 91 9.26 -0.74 16.05
C ALA A 91 10.17 -1.98 16.02
N GLY A 92 10.02 -2.89 16.98
CA GLY A 92 10.72 -4.19 16.99
C GLY A 92 10.36 -5.08 15.80
N LEU A 93 9.08 -5.19 15.44
CA LEU A 93 8.63 -5.96 14.27
C LEU A 93 9.19 -5.35 12.97
N ILE A 94 9.13 -4.02 12.84
CA ILE A 94 9.68 -3.29 11.69
C ILE A 94 11.18 -3.56 11.53
N ALA A 95 11.93 -3.51 12.63
CA ALA A 95 13.36 -3.81 12.65
C ALA A 95 13.64 -5.27 12.25
N ALA A 96 12.87 -6.22 12.79
CA ALA A 96 13.02 -7.65 12.48
C ALA A 96 12.68 -7.99 11.02
N LEU A 97 11.79 -7.23 10.39
CA LEU A 97 11.48 -7.33 8.95
C LEU A 97 12.53 -6.64 8.06
N GLY A 98 13.50 -5.92 8.63
CA GLY A 98 14.59 -5.29 7.88
C GLY A 98 14.14 -4.16 6.95
N LEU A 99 13.04 -3.47 7.26
CA LEU A 99 12.44 -2.45 6.37
C LEU A 99 13.29 -1.17 6.23
N GLY A 100 14.33 -1.03 7.05
CA GLY A 100 15.29 0.06 7.01
C GLY A 100 14.75 1.35 7.60
N GLU A 101 15.32 2.48 7.18
CA GLU A 101 14.90 3.79 7.66
C GLU A 101 13.48 4.12 7.19
N VAL A 102 12.67 4.54 8.15
CA VAL A 102 11.32 5.04 7.89
C VAL A 102 11.44 6.35 7.10
N GLU A 103 10.58 6.52 6.10
CA GLU A 103 10.49 7.81 5.39
C GLU A 103 10.23 8.92 6.42
N GLN A 104 11.06 9.96 6.42
CA GLN A 104 10.83 11.15 7.25
C GLN A 104 9.62 11.91 6.73
N HIS A 105 8.44 11.41 7.10
CA HIS A 105 7.19 12.11 6.86
C HIS A 105 7.05 13.22 7.92
N ARG A 106 6.53 14.37 7.52
CA ARG A 106 6.31 15.53 8.42
C ARG A 106 5.44 15.22 9.67
N SER A 107 4.72 14.10 9.66
CA SER A 107 3.88 13.67 10.78
C SER A 107 4.42 12.44 11.52
N ALA A 108 5.63 12.00 11.17
CA ALA A 108 6.32 10.93 11.87
C ALA A 108 6.96 11.49 13.15
N GLU A 109 6.89 10.72 14.24
CA GLU A 109 7.65 11.04 15.45
C GLU A 109 9.10 10.52 15.31
N ALA A 110 9.90 10.62 16.37
CA ALA A 110 11.33 10.27 16.35
C ALA A 110 11.61 8.82 15.94
N ASP A 111 10.64 7.91 16.09
CA ASP A 111 10.72 6.50 15.70
C ASP A 111 10.17 6.22 14.29
N GLY A 112 9.81 7.27 13.54
CA GLY A 112 9.26 7.16 12.18
C GLY A 112 7.77 6.81 12.11
N LEU A 113 7.16 6.39 13.23
CA LEU A 113 5.75 6.01 13.24
C LEU A 113 4.85 7.25 13.23
N VAL A 114 3.76 7.18 12.46
CA VAL A 114 2.73 8.21 12.38
C VAL A 114 1.50 7.72 13.14
N ALA A 115 1.07 8.46 14.16
CA ALA A 115 -0.22 8.27 14.80
C ALA A 115 -1.34 8.82 13.90
N ILE A 116 -2.26 7.96 13.49
CA ILE A 116 -3.44 8.30 12.69
C ILE A 116 -4.66 8.22 13.62
N GLU A 117 -5.08 9.40 14.06
CA GLU A 117 -6.28 9.63 14.87
C GLU A 117 -7.02 10.87 14.36
N VAL A 118 -8.32 10.97 14.65
CA VAL A 118 -9.08 12.18 14.27
C VAL A 118 -8.50 13.36 15.04
N SER A 119 -8.02 14.37 14.30
CA SER A 119 -7.36 15.53 14.88
C SER A 119 -7.94 16.82 14.32
N GLN A 120 -8.10 17.81 15.21
CA GLN A 120 -8.49 19.18 14.85
C GLN A 120 -7.28 20.12 14.82
N GLU A 121 -6.06 19.62 15.07
CA GLU A 121 -4.83 20.39 15.02
C GLU A 121 -4.66 21.03 13.64
N PRO A 122 -4.29 22.33 13.54
CA PRO A 122 -4.13 23.01 12.26
C PRO A 122 -3.24 22.25 11.27
N ALA A 123 -2.07 21.77 11.71
CA ALA A 123 -1.12 21.03 10.86
C ALA A 123 -1.63 19.70 10.28
N LYS A 124 -2.70 19.14 10.85
CA LYS A 124 -3.34 17.88 10.40
C LYS A 124 -4.72 18.13 9.77
N ARG A 125 -5.23 19.36 9.84
CA ARG A 125 -6.53 19.76 9.33
C ARG A 125 -6.55 19.62 7.80
N GLY A 126 -7.66 19.12 7.25
CA GLY A 126 -7.82 18.91 5.81
C GLY A 126 -7.21 17.60 5.25
N PHE A 127 -6.34 16.92 5.98
CA PHE A 127 -5.78 15.64 5.56
C PHE A 127 -6.74 14.49 5.92
N ILE A 128 -7.34 13.86 4.90
CA ILE A 128 -8.35 12.79 5.05
C ILE A 128 -7.95 11.69 6.07
N PRO A 129 -6.69 11.23 6.16
CA PRO A 129 -6.28 10.25 7.17
C PRO A 129 -6.64 10.64 8.61
N TYR A 130 -6.65 11.94 8.95
CA TYR A 130 -6.97 12.49 10.27
C TYR A 130 -8.45 12.92 10.40
N THR A 131 -9.32 12.39 9.53
CA THR A 131 -10.77 12.60 9.57
C THR A 131 -11.51 11.26 9.55
N ALA A 132 -12.77 11.28 10.00
CA ALA A 132 -13.69 10.15 9.99
C ALA A 132 -14.26 9.80 8.60
N ARG A 133 -13.94 10.59 7.56
CA ARG A 133 -14.46 10.40 6.19
C ARG A 133 -13.90 9.14 5.55
N ALA A 134 -14.57 8.60 4.53
CA ALA A 134 -13.98 7.52 3.73
C ALA A 134 -12.66 7.96 3.07
N LEU A 135 -11.73 7.02 2.90
CA LEU A 135 -10.48 7.23 2.19
C LEU A 135 -10.54 6.42 0.89
N SER A 136 -10.55 7.12 -0.25
CA SER A 136 -10.59 6.51 -1.58
C SER A 136 -9.35 5.64 -1.85
N TRP A 137 -9.47 4.75 -2.84
CA TRP A 137 -8.39 3.90 -3.31
C TRP A 137 -7.11 4.67 -3.62
N HIS A 138 -5.99 4.18 -3.10
CA HIS A 138 -4.66 4.72 -3.35
C HIS A 138 -3.57 3.72 -2.95
N THR A 139 -2.34 3.99 -3.35
CA THR A 139 -1.14 3.54 -2.62
C THR A 139 -0.54 4.68 -1.83
N ASP A 140 0.24 4.38 -0.81
CA ASP A 140 0.88 5.41 -0.01
C ASP A 140 2.02 6.06 -0.80
N GLY A 141 2.18 7.39 -0.65
CA GLY A 141 3.23 8.14 -1.35
C GLY A 141 3.01 8.32 -2.86
N TYR A 142 1.78 8.13 -3.36
CA TYR A 142 1.44 8.27 -4.78
C TYR A 142 1.83 9.64 -5.41
N TYR A 143 2.02 10.67 -4.59
CA TYR A 143 2.44 12.02 -4.96
C TYR A 143 3.96 12.27 -4.92
N ASN A 144 4.74 11.30 -4.42
CA ASN A 144 6.19 11.41 -4.33
C ASN A 144 6.83 11.38 -5.74
N ALA A 145 8.06 11.88 -5.83
CA ALA A 145 8.90 11.66 -7.01
C ALA A 145 9.33 10.16 -7.08
N PRO A 146 9.68 9.63 -8.27
CA PRO A 146 10.15 8.24 -8.43
C PRO A 146 11.23 7.81 -7.42
N GLU A 147 12.20 8.67 -7.14
CA GLU A 147 13.33 8.40 -6.23
C GLU A 147 12.87 8.28 -4.77
N GLN A 148 11.68 8.79 -4.46
CA GLN A 148 11.04 8.82 -3.15
C GLN A 148 9.85 7.85 -3.08
N ALA A 149 9.74 6.90 -4.02
CA ALA A 149 8.66 5.93 -4.05
C ALA A 149 8.59 5.11 -2.75
N ILE A 150 7.38 4.98 -2.22
CA ILE A 150 7.11 4.09 -1.09
C ILE A 150 6.89 2.69 -1.63
N ARG A 151 7.71 1.75 -1.16
CA ARG A 151 7.72 0.36 -1.63
C ARG A 151 7.12 -0.60 -0.63
N SER A 152 7.08 -0.23 0.64
CA SER A 152 6.34 -0.96 1.66
C SER A 152 5.74 -0.03 2.72
N MET A 153 4.73 -0.54 3.41
CA MET A 153 4.13 0.14 4.54
C MET A 153 3.61 -0.84 5.58
N VAL A 154 3.53 -0.36 6.81
CA VAL A 154 2.97 -1.08 7.95
C VAL A 154 1.86 -0.23 8.55
N LEU A 155 0.71 -0.84 8.84
CA LEU A 155 -0.42 -0.23 9.53
C LEU A 155 -0.78 -1.11 10.74
N HIS A 156 -0.93 -0.53 11.92
CA HIS A 156 -1.26 -1.25 13.16
C HIS A 156 -2.48 -0.62 13.82
N CYS A 157 -3.44 -1.45 14.24
CA CYS A 157 -4.61 -1.00 14.98
C CYS A 157 -4.33 -1.02 16.48
N VAL A 158 -4.28 0.16 17.09
CA VAL A 158 -4.15 0.32 18.54
C VAL A 158 -5.55 0.33 19.17
N ARG A 159 -6.46 1.15 18.62
CA ARG A 159 -7.85 1.28 19.06
C ARG A 159 -8.77 1.36 17.85
N THR A 160 -9.88 0.64 17.89
CA THR A 160 -10.89 0.67 16.83
C THR A 160 -11.89 1.82 17.01
N ALA A 161 -12.47 2.29 15.90
CA ALA A 161 -13.71 3.07 15.94
C ALA A 161 -14.88 2.21 16.46
N ARG A 162 -16.00 2.83 16.84
CA ARG A 162 -17.23 2.13 17.23
C ARG A 162 -17.81 1.34 16.06
N SER A 163 -17.94 1.98 14.90
CA SER A 163 -18.46 1.39 13.66
C SER A 163 -17.65 1.87 12.45
N GLY A 164 -17.70 1.08 11.38
CA GLY A 164 -16.97 1.36 10.15
C GLY A 164 -15.45 1.23 10.29
N GLY A 165 -14.73 1.85 9.36
CA GLY A 165 -13.26 1.82 9.32
C GLY A 165 -12.69 0.50 8.81
N GLU A 166 -13.50 -0.29 8.11
CA GLU A 166 -13.04 -1.44 7.33
C GLU A 166 -11.99 -0.98 6.31
N ASN A 167 -10.90 -1.73 6.20
CA ASN A 167 -9.94 -1.58 5.11
C ASN A 167 -10.41 -2.43 3.94
N THR A 168 -10.20 -1.93 2.73
CA THR A 168 -10.38 -2.68 1.50
C THR A 168 -9.03 -2.71 0.79
N LEU A 169 -8.54 -3.90 0.45
CA LEU A 169 -7.17 -4.16 0.03
C LEU A 169 -7.15 -4.97 -1.27
N VAL A 170 -6.24 -4.63 -2.18
CA VAL A 170 -5.95 -5.48 -3.35
C VAL A 170 -4.49 -5.34 -3.76
N ASP A 171 -3.90 -6.46 -4.15
CA ASP A 171 -2.54 -6.48 -4.71
C ASP A 171 -2.53 -5.74 -6.07
N PRO A 172 -1.62 -4.76 -6.28
CA PRO A 172 -1.44 -4.09 -7.57
C PRO A 172 -1.28 -5.04 -8.75
N GLU A 173 -0.68 -6.22 -8.53
CA GLU A 173 -0.49 -7.23 -9.56
C GLU A 173 -1.82 -7.82 -10.05
N ILE A 174 -2.85 -7.91 -9.19
CA ILE A 174 -4.20 -8.35 -9.61
C ILE A 174 -4.84 -7.28 -10.50
N ALA A 175 -4.74 -5.99 -10.13
CA ALA A 175 -5.23 -4.89 -10.95
C ALA A 175 -4.53 -4.86 -12.32
N TYR A 176 -3.21 -5.07 -12.35
CA TYR A 176 -2.43 -5.18 -13.57
C TYR A 176 -2.89 -6.34 -14.46
N ILE A 177 -3.09 -7.54 -13.89
CA ILE A 177 -3.59 -8.70 -14.63
C ILE A 177 -4.94 -8.39 -15.27
N ARG A 178 -5.89 -7.81 -14.51
CA ARG A 178 -7.22 -7.48 -15.04
C ARG A 178 -7.16 -6.45 -16.16
N LEU A 179 -6.33 -5.43 -16.02
CA LEU A 179 -6.11 -4.45 -17.08
C LEU A 179 -5.50 -5.08 -18.33
N ARG A 180 -4.44 -5.89 -18.17
CA ARG A 180 -3.73 -6.50 -19.31
C ARG A 180 -4.61 -7.52 -20.04
N ASP A 181 -5.37 -8.32 -19.29
CA ASP A 181 -6.33 -9.27 -19.86
C ASP A 181 -7.44 -8.57 -20.64
N ALA A 182 -7.91 -7.42 -20.16
CA ALA A 182 -8.95 -6.65 -20.83
C ALA A 182 -8.42 -5.94 -22.09
N ASN A 183 -7.29 -5.25 -21.98
CA ASN A 183 -6.63 -4.61 -23.11
C ASN A 183 -5.16 -4.25 -22.78
N PRO A 184 -4.16 -4.87 -23.42
CA PRO A 184 -2.75 -4.57 -23.16
C PRO A 184 -2.36 -3.12 -23.51
N ARG A 185 -3.10 -2.43 -24.39
CA ARG A 185 -2.86 -1.01 -24.70
C ARG A 185 -3.17 -0.09 -23.52
N TRP A 186 -4.11 -0.46 -22.66
CA TRP A 186 -4.41 0.32 -21.45
C TRP A 186 -3.27 0.24 -20.46
N VAL A 187 -2.70 -0.95 -20.26
CA VAL A 187 -1.49 -1.11 -19.45
C VAL A 187 -0.31 -0.34 -20.04
N ALA A 188 -0.09 -0.42 -21.36
CA ALA A 188 0.96 0.35 -22.02
C ALA A 188 0.82 1.87 -21.75
N ALA A 189 -0.41 2.38 -21.84
CA ALA A 189 -0.71 3.78 -21.57
C ALA A 189 -0.48 4.16 -20.11
N LEU A 190 -0.91 3.32 -19.17
CA LEU A 190 -0.73 3.51 -17.73
C LEU A 190 0.73 3.32 -17.26
N MET A 191 1.56 2.64 -18.04
CA MET A 191 3.02 2.52 -17.81
C MET A 191 3.82 3.64 -18.49
N HIS A 192 3.17 4.56 -19.20
CA HIS A 192 3.86 5.68 -19.83
C HIS A 192 4.46 6.64 -18.78
N PRO A 193 5.68 7.18 -18.96
CA PRO A 193 6.31 8.10 -18.00
C PRO A 193 5.51 9.38 -17.68
N GLU A 194 4.53 9.72 -18.53
CA GLU A 194 3.67 10.89 -18.37
C GLU A 194 2.19 10.52 -18.12
N ALA A 195 1.88 9.25 -17.84
CA ALA A 195 0.50 8.77 -17.71
C ALA A 195 -0.32 9.58 -16.69
N MET A 196 0.31 9.88 -15.54
CA MET A 196 -0.32 10.60 -14.43
C MET A 196 0.61 11.70 -13.93
N THR A 197 0.07 12.92 -13.84
CA THR A 197 0.74 14.07 -13.23
C THR A 197 -0.06 14.57 -12.04
N ILE A 198 0.60 14.68 -10.90
CA ILE A 198 0.05 15.37 -9.73
C ILE A 198 0.61 16.77 -9.75
N PRO A 199 -0.23 17.81 -9.92
CA PRO A 199 0.26 19.18 -9.99
C PRO A 199 1.01 19.60 -8.74
N GLU A 200 1.77 20.68 -8.92
CA GLU A 200 2.37 21.43 -7.85
C GLU A 200 1.32 21.85 -6.82
N CYS A 201 1.71 21.86 -5.55
CA CYS A 201 0.85 22.27 -4.47
C CYS A 201 1.68 23.05 -3.44
N VAL A 202 1.19 24.23 -3.07
CA VAL A 202 1.68 24.96 -1.91
C VAL A 202 1.02 24.35 -0.68
N GLU A 203 1.81 23.84 0.26
CA GLU A 203 1.32 23.35 1.55
C GLU A 203 0.95 24.54 2.47
N GLU A 204 0.16 24.29 3.52
CA GLU A 204 -0.32 25.35 4.43
C GLU A 204 0.82 26.06 5.18
N ASP A 205 1.97 25.41 5.34
CA ASP A 205 3.20 25.98 5.92
C ASP A 205 4.04 26.79 4.91
N GLY A 206 3.54 26.96 3.67
CA GLY A 206 4.21 27.68 2.59
C GLY A 206 5.22 26.83 1.81
N ARG A 207 5.42 25.55 2.18
CA ARG A 207 6.34 24.67 1.46
C ARG A 207 5.76 24.28 0.10
N LEU A 208 6.58 24.39 -0.94
CA LEU A 208 6.23 23.99 -2.29
C LEU A 208 6.48 22.49 -2.48
N ARG A 209 5.43 21.72 -2.77
CA ARG A 209 5.57 20.38 -3.32
C ARG A 209 5.51 20.48 -4.85
N PRO A 210 6.59 20.16 -5.57
CA PRO A 210 6.62 20.29 -7.03
C PRO A 210 5.63 19.33 -7.69
N ALA A 211 5.33 19.60 -8.95
CA ALA A 211 4.58 18.66 -9.77
C ALA A 211 5.33 17.32 -9.88
N SER A 212 4.60 16.21 -9.85
CA SER A 212 5.14 14.86 -9.97
C SER A 212 4.44 14.12 -11.09
N ALA A 213 5.12 14.00 -12.23
CA ALA A 213 4.71 13.20 -13.38
C ALA A 213 5.30 11.79 -13.30
N GLY A 214 4.57 10.79 -13.78
CA GLY A 214 5.05 9.41 -13.81
C GLY A 214 4.03 8.42 -14.37
N PRO A 215 4.45 7.16 -14.54
CA PRO A 215 3.55 6.08 -14.85
C PRO A 215 2.71 5.71 -13.63
N VAL A 216 1.52 5.19 -13.87
CA VAL A 216 0.65 4.60 -12.84
C VAL A 216 1.22 3.25 -12.37
N PHE A 217 1.78 2.48 -13.29
CA PHE A 217 2.47 1.22 -13.01
C PHE A 217 3.92 1.29 -13.49
N ALA A 218 4.86 0.83 -12.68
CA ALA A 218 6.27 0.74 -13.06
C ALA A 218 6.85 -0.57 -12.56
N VAL A 219 7.90 -1.05 -13.23
CA VAL A 219 8.71 -2.16 -12.73
C VAL A 219 9.85 -1.56 -11.90
N ASP A 220 9.94 -1.94 -10.64
CA ASP A 220 11.07 -1.58 -9.80
C ASP A 220 12.31 -2.34 -10.26
N GLU A 221 13.36 -1.61 -10.67
CA GLU A 221 14.55 -2.23 -11.25
C GLU A 221 15.27 -3.18 -10.29
N ALA A 222 15.33 -2.82 -8.99
CA ALA A 222 16.02 -3.62 -8.00
C ALA A 222 15.32 -4.95 -7.73
N SER A 223 14.00 -4.92 -7.50
CA SER A 223 13.23 -6.11 -7.15
C SER A 223 12.63 -6.86 -8.34
N GLY A 224 12.55 -6.23 -9.51
CA GLY A 224 11.81 -6.72 -10.68
C GLY A 224 10.29 -6.73 -10.49
N SER A 225 9.79 -6.19 -9.38
CA SER A 225 8.38 -6.22 -9.00
C SER A 225 7.61 -5.03 -9.52
N LEU A 226 6.30 -5.20 -9.70
CA LEU A 226 5.40 -4.12 -10.05
C LEU A 226 5.19 -3.16 -8.87
N LEU A 227 5.33 -1.87 -9.13
CA LEU A 227 4.92 -0.76 -8.28
C LEU A 227 3.70 -0.09 -8.88
N THR A 228 2.88 0.53 -8.03
CA THR A 228 1.84 1.44 -8.49
C THR A 228 1.78 2.70 -7.65
N ARG A 229 1.45 3.81 -8.31
CA ARG A 229 1.12 5.10 -7.70
C ARG A 229 -0.31 5.53 -8.02
N TYR A 230 -1.20 4.58 -8.30
CA TYR A 230 -2.59 4.90 -8.61
C TYR A 230 -3.30 5.55 -7.41
N THR A 231 -4.23 6.45 -7.71
CA THR A 231 -5.15 7.06 -6.75
C THR A 231 -6.48 7.34 -7.43
N ALA A 232 -7.59 7.03 -6.75
CA ALA A 232 -8.95 7.32 -7.21
C ALA A 232 -9.42 8.73 -6.80
N ARG A 233 -8.50 9.65 -6.47
CA ARG A 233 -8.88 11.03 -6.20
C ARG A 233 -9.35 11.68 -7.50
N GLY A 234 -10.52 12.30 -7.49
CA GLY A 234 -11.05 13.02 -8.65
C GLY A 234 -10.53 14.46 -8.81
N ARG A 235 -9.64 14.92 -7.93
CA ARG A 235 -9.12 16.30 -7.93
C ARG A 235 -7.60 16.29 -7.90
N ASN A 236 -7.00 17.29 -8.54
CA ASN A 236 -5.56 17.52 -8.55
C ASN A 236 -4.76 16.36 -9.14
N ILE A 237 -5.30 15.72 -10.18
CA ILE A 237 -4.58 14.77 -11.05
C ILE A 237 -4.86 15.19 -12.48
N VAL A 238 -3.79 15.25 -13.27
CA VAL A 238 -3.82 15.48 -14.71
C VAL A 238 -3.37 14.19 -15.38
N TRP A 239 -4.28 13.57 -16.14
CA TRP A 239 -3.99 12.38 -16.92
C TRP A 239 -3.42 12.76 -18.28
N ARG A 240 -2.58 11.90 -18.85
CA ARG A 240 -2.14 12.05 -20.25
C ARG A 240 -3.36 12.08 -21.17
N ASN A 241 -3.37 13.03 -22.10
CA ASN A 241 -4.52 13.27 -22.98
C ASN A 241 -4.53 12.31 -24.18
N ASP A 242 -4.86 11.05 -23.93
CA ASP A 242 -5.09 10.04 -24.97
C ASP A 242 -6.17 9.05 -24.55
N GLU A 243 -6.82 8.45 -25.55
CA GLU A 243 -7.95 7.54 -25.37
C GLU A 243 -7.58 6.29 -24.54
N SER A 244 -6.36 5.77 -24.70
CA SER A 244 -5.93 4.55 -24.01
C SER A 244 -5.69 4.80 -22.52
N THR A 245 -5.12 5.96 -22.15
CA THR A 245 -5.00 6.37 -20.74
C THR A 245 -6.37 6.57 -20.13
N ALA A 246 -7.26 7.33 -20.78
CA ALA A 246 -8.61 7.59 -20.27
C ALA A 246 -9.41 6.29 -20.05
N ALA A 247 -9.37 5.37 -21.01
CA ALA A 247 -10.04 4.08 -20.90
C ALA A 247 -9.42 3.19 -19.80
N GLY A 248 -8.09 3.16 -19.68
CA GLY A 248 -7.40 2.40 -18.63
C GLY A 248 -7.71 2.90 -17.22
N VAL A 249 -7.75 4.23 -17.02
CA VAL A 249 -8.15 4.85 -15.76
C VAL A 249 -9.62 4.52 -15.44
N ALA A 250 -10.52 4.68 -16.41
CA ALA A 250 -11.94 4.35 -16.22
C ALA A 250 -12.15 2.86 -15.87
N PHE A 251 -11.34 1.96 -16.46
CA PHE A 251 -11.39 0.54 -16.12
C PHE A 251 -10.88 0.27 -14.69
N LEU A 252 -9.81 0.93 -14.24
CA LEU A 252 -9.36 0.82 -12.84
C LEU A 252 -10.41 1.33 -11.86
N ASP A 253 -11.02 2.49 -12.14
CA ASP A 253 -12.09 3.07 -11.33
C ASP A 253 -13.28 2.11 -11.24
N TYR A 254 -13.65 1.50 -12.38
CA TYR A 254 -14.68 0.47 -12.41
C TYR A 254 -14.27 -0.75 -11.59
N LEU A 255 -13.10 -1.34 -11.84
CA LEU A 255 -12.61 -2.55 -11.15
C LEU A 255 -12.62 -2.39 -9.63
N LEU A 256 -12.07 -1.28 -9.13
CA LEU A 256 -11.89 -1.02 -7.71
C LEU A 256 -13.17 -0.51 -7.03
N GLY A 257 -14.04 0.19 -7.75
CA GLY A 257 -15.24 0.81 -7.18
C GLY A 257 -16.55 0.05 -7.40
N LYS A 258 -16.69 -0.66 -8.52
CA LYS A 258 -17.97 -1.21 -9.00
C LYS A 258 -17.87 -2.63 -9.58
N GLY A 259 -16.69 -3.11 -9.92
CA GLY A 259 -16.46 -4.31 -10.71
C GLY A 259 -16.63 -5.63 -9.96
N HIS A 260 -16.96 -5.57 -8.66
CA HIS A 260 -17.12 -6.74 -7.79
C HIS A 260 -15.96 -7.75 -7.91
N GLU A 261 -14.72 -7.27 -8.00
CA GLU A 261 -13.54 -8.13 -8.10
C GLU A 261 -13.43 -9.03 -6.85
N PRO A 262 -13.53 -10.37 -6.99
CA PRO A 262 -13.56 -11.29 -5.87
C PRO A 262 -12.25 -11.37 -5.08
N LEU A 263 -11.14 -10.88 -5.67
CA LEU A 263 -9.83 -10.83 -5.01
C LEU A 263 -9.60 -9.52 -4.23
N ILE A 264 -10.58 -8.61 -4.20
CA ILE A 264 -10.58 -7.47 -3.29
C ILE A 264 -10.97 -7.97 -1.89
N LEU A 265 -10.09 -7.75 -0.91
CA LEU A 265 -10.26 -8.23 0.45
C LEU A 265 -10.73 -7.10 1.36
N ASN A 266 -11.83 -7.32 2.07
CA ASN A 266 -12.36 -6.38 3.06
C ASN A 266 -12.05 -6.88 4.47
N TYR A 267 -11.46 -6.04 5.31
CA TYR A 267 -11.08 -6.42 6.66
C TYR A 267 -11.05 -5.24 7.63
N ARG A 268 -11.77 -5.38 8.75
CA ARG A 268 -11.67 -4.47 9.90
C ARG A 268 -10.67 -5.03 10.88
N LEU A 269 -9.54 -4.34 11.02
CA LEU A 269 -8.51 -4.71 11.99
C LEU A 269 -9.06 -4.59 13.42
N ALA A 270 -8.83 -5.63 14.23
CA ALA A 270 -9.01 -5.57 15.67
C ALA A 270 -7.79 -4.92 16.36
N PRO A 271 -7.91 -4.43 17.61
CA PRO A 271 -6.76 -4.00 18.39
C PRO A 271 -5.69 -5.10 18.45
N GLY A 272 -4.43 -4.74 18.25
CA GLY A 272 -3.32 -5.68 18.19
C GLY A 272 -3.08 -6.31 16.81
N GLU A 273 -3.96 -6.07 15.83
CA GLU A 273 -3.77 -6.51 14.45
C GLU A 273 -3.13 -5.42 13.58
N GLY A 274 -2.41 -5.84 12.54
CA GLY A 274 -1.89 -4.91 11.56
C GLY A 274 -1.66 -5.53 10.18
N ILE A 275 -1.40 -4.66 9.22
CA ILE A 275 -1.07 -5.01 7.84
C ILE A 275 0.41 -4.70 7.63
N VAL A 276 1.15 -5.64 7.05
CA VAL A 276 2.50 -5.44 6.49
C VAL A 276 2.39 -5.71 5.01
N CYS A 277 2.81 -4.77 4.15
CA CYS A 277 2.64 -4.95 2.71
C CYS A 277 3.68 -4.21 1.87
N ASN A 278 3.85 -4.67 0.63
CA ASN A 278 4.61 -4.00 -0.43
C ASN A 278 3.77 -2.88 -1.07
N ASN A 279 3.28 -1.96 -0.24
CA ASN A 279 2.48 -0.78 -0.60
C ASN A 279 1.30 -1.10 -1.55
N VAL A 280 0.45 -2.04 -1.14
CA VAL A 280 -0.70 -2.49 -1.95
C VAL A 280 -1.76 -1.40 -2.10
N LEU A 281 -2.65 -1.55 -3.10
CA LEU A 281 -3.80 -0.67 -3.24
C LEU A 281 -4.74 -0.85 -2.06
N HIS A 282 -5.14 0.27 -1.45
CA HIS A 282 -6.01 0.23 -0.30
C HIS A 282 -6.97 1.43 -0.23
N ALA A 283 -8.11 1.18 0.41
CA ALA A 283 -9.13 2.15 0.75
C ALA A 283 -9.64 1.89 2.17
N ARG A 284 -10.39 2.83 2.71
CA ARG A 284 -11.03 2.70 4.03
C ARG A 284 -12.45 3.26 3.97
N THR A 285 -13.41 2.56 4.56
CA THR A 285 -14.76 3.08 4.76
C THR A 285 -14.75 4.30 5.70
N ALA A 286 -15.84 5.06 5.69
CA ALA A 286 -16.09 6.04 6.75
C ALA A 286 -16.24 5.32 8.10
N PHE A 287 -16.00 6.02 9.20
CA PHE A 287 -16.14 5.45 10.53
C PHE A 287 -16.75 6.44 11.52
N GLU A 288 -17.23 5.91 12.65
CA GLU A 288 -17.71 6.72 13.77
C GLU A 288 -16.97 6.30 15.02
N ASP A 289 -16.36 7.26 15.71
CA ASP A 289 -15.73 7.00 16.99
C ASP A 289 -16.77 6.80 18.10
N GLY A 290 -16.39 6.01 19.11
CA GLY A 290 -17.13 5.89 20.36
C GLY A 290 -16.78 7.00 21.35
N PRO A 291 -17.15 6.83 22.64
CA PRO A 291 -16.64 7.68 23.71
C PRO A 291 -15.10 7.73 23.69
N ALA A 292 -14.53 8.89 24.02
CA ALA A 292 -13.09 9.08 23.98
C ALA A 292 -12.34 8.07 24.90
N PRO A 293 -11.14 7.61 24.50
CA PRO A 293 -10.42 8.02 23.28
C PRO A 293 -10.92 7.29 22.02
N GLY A 294 -10.89 7.99 20.87
CA GLY A 294 -11.32 7.46 19.58
C GLY A 294 -10.31 6.52 18.92
N ARG A 295 -10.58 6.15 17.66
CA ARG A 295 -9.74 5.27 16.83
C ARG A 295 -8.30 5.77 16.75
N LEU A 296 -7.35 4.84 16.89
CA LEU A 296 -5.92 5.10 16.75
C LEU A 296 -5.27 3.99 15.96
N MET A 297 -4.55 4.39 14.91
CA MET A 297 -3.66 3.51 14.15
C MET A 297 -2.24 4.05 14.19
N TYR A 298 -1.24 3.17 14.17
CA TYR A 298 0.13 3.55 13.84
C TYR A 298 0.44 3.15 12.40
N ARG A 299 1.13 4.02 11.68
CA ARG A 299 1.58 3.75 10.31
C ARG A 299 3.05 4.07 10.12
N ALA A 300 3.78 3.20 9.43
CA ALA A 300 5.12 3.47 8.91
C ALA A 300 5.16 3.23 7.40
N ARG A 301 6.01 3.98 6.70
CA ARG A 301 6.21 3.89 5.25
C ARG A 301 7.70 3.82 4.96
N PHE A 302 8.08 3.01 3.98
CA PHE A 302 9.48 2.73 3.69
C PHE A 302 9.77 2.85 2.21
N SER A 303 10.93 3.39 1.89
CA SER A 303 11.46 3.46 0.52
C SER A 303 11.89 2.09 -0.01
N ARG A 304 12.04 1.09 0.87
CA ARG A 304 12.43 -0.28 0.54
C ARG A 304 11.24 -1.22 0.47
N ARG A 305 11.32 -2.20 -0.42
CA ARG A 305 10.40 -3.34 -0.45
C ARG A 305 10.74 -4.28 0.71
N ILE A 306 9.78 -5.10 1.15
CA ILE A 306 10.06 -6.14 2.14
C ILE A 306 11.07 -7.13 1.53
N ALA A 307 12.19 -7.35 2.21
CA ALA A 307 13.24 -8.24 1.72
C ALA A 307 12.75 -9.69 1.55
N GLY A 308 13.23 -10.37 0.51
CA GLY A 308 12.81 -11.73 0.18
C GLY A 308 11.42 -11.80 -0.44
N THR A 309 10.87 -10.69 -0.93
CA THR A 309 9.55 -10.63 -1.59
C THR A 309 9.60 -9.98 -2.98
N GLY A 310 10.79 -9.65 -3.47
CA GLY A 310 11.00 -9.18 -4.84
C GLY A 310 10.76 -10.29 -5.87
N PHE A 311 10.27 -9.92 -7.05
CA PHE A 311 10.08 -10.87 -8.15
C PHE A 311 11.39 -11.60 -8.51
N ASN A 312 12.49 -10.84 -8.57
CA ASN A 312 13.83 -11.37 -8.84
C ASN A 312 14.39 -12.26 -7.72
N GLU A 313 13.89 -12.10 -6.48
CA GLU A 313 14.36 -12.84 -5.30
C GLU A 313 13.59 -14.15 -5.10
N VAL A 314 12.34 -14.21 -5.57
CA VAL A 314 11.40 -15.28 -5.21
C VAL A 314 11.22 -16.31 -6.32
N ARG A 315 11.66 -16.01 -7.57
CA ARG A 315 11.45 -16.82 -8.80
C ARG A 315 10.52 -18.01 -8.55
N ILE A 316 9.21 -17.72 -8.60
CA ILE A 316 8.19 -18.76 -8.48
C ILE A 316 8.41 -19.70 -9.68
N ALA A 317 8.95 -20.89 -9.39
CA ALA A 317 9.15 -21.95 -10.36
C ALA A 317 7.80 -22.49 -10.85
#